data_AF-A0A9X4KKY4-F1
#
_entry.id   AF-A0A9X4KKY4-F1
#
_cell.length_a   1.000
_cell.length_b   1.000
_cell.length_c   1.000
_cell.angle_alpha   90.00
_cell.angle_beta   90.00
_cell.angle_gamma   90.00
#
_symmetry.space_group_name_H-M   'P 1'
#
loop_
_entity.id
_entity.type
_entity.pdbx_description
1 polymer ?
#
loop_
_entity_poly.entity_id
_entity_poly.type
_entity_poly.pdbx_seq_one_letter_code
_entity_poly.pdbx_strand_id
1 'polypeptide(L)'
;MEETKELLERLNDGAGIPFKVCLDVGHAPHPGDRDPYRWVRELGKASPIIHIQQTEKDHSRHWPFTEEYNRIGIIHGEPLLAALEKSGAEEAEIVFEISHREAWGTEFRIVQDHIESVNYWRQFIQA
;
A
#
# COMPACT_ATOMS: atom_id res chain seq x y z
N MET A 1 4.68 -14.12 -0.81
CA MET A 1 6.03 -13.59 -1.14
C MET A 1 6.70 -14.41 -2.23
N GLU A 2 7.01 -15.68 -1.98
CA GLU A 2 7.81 -16.51 -2.91
C GLU A 2 7.16 -16.66 -4.28
N GLU A 3 5.84 -16.94 -4.33
CA GLU A 3 5.09 -17.02 -5.60
C GLU A 3 5.17 -15.72 -6.42
N THR A 4 5.16 -14.56 -5.75
CA THR A 4 5.32 -13.25 -6.41
C THR A 4 6.71 -13.10 -7.02
N LYS A 5 7.76 -13.49 -6.28
CA LYS A 5 9.15 -13.43 -6.76
C LYS A 5 9.37 -14.38 -7.94
N GLU A 6 8.88 -15.62 -7.84
CA GLU A 6 8.96 -16.63 -8.92
C GLU A 6 8.25 -16.14 -10.18
N LEU A 7 7.01 -15.65 -10.06
CA LEU A 7 6.26 -15.15 -11.20
C LEU A 7 6.93 -13.94 -11.85
N LEU A 8 7.47 -13.02 -11.05
CA LEU A 8 8.19 -11.86 -11.56
C LEU A 8 9.42 -12.26 -12.36
N GLU A 9 10.20 -13.24 -11.89
CA GLU A 9 11.35 -13.78 -12.61
C GLU A 9 10.92 -14.39 -13.95
N ARG A 10 9.89 -15.24 -13.93
CA ARG A 10 9.34 -15.89 -15.13
C ARG A 10 8.77 -14.90 -16.15
N LEU A 11 8.14 -13.82 -15.69
CA LEU A 11 7.62 -12.77 -16.57
C LEU A 11 8.74 -11.97 -17.24
N ASN A 12 9.89 -11.82 -16.56
CA ASN A 12 11.03 -11.08 -17.09
C ASN A 12 11.95 -11.94 -17.98
N ASP A 13 11.83 -13.27 -17.95
CA ASP A 13 12.61 -14.15 -18.82
C ASP A 13 12.24 -13.95 -20.30
N GLY A 14 13.14 -13.31 -21.05
CA GLY A 14 12.94 -12.97 -22.46
C GLY A 14 12.01 -11.76 -22.72
N ALA A 15 11.66 -10.99 -21.70
CA ALA A 15 10.78 -9.83 -21.86
C ALA A 15 11.50 -8.66 -22.57
N GLY A 16 10.81 -8.03 -23.53
CA GLY A 16 11.32 -6.84 -24.23
C GLY A 16 11.30 -5.55 -23.39
N ILE A 17 10.53 -5.55 -22.30
CA ILE A 17 10.46 -4.48 -21.29
C ILE A 17 10.32 -5.13 -19.90
N PRO A 18 10.79 -4.46 -18.82
CA PRO A 18 10.74 -5.06 -17.50
C PRO A 18 9.31 -5.13 -16.96
N PHE A 19 8.94 -6.30 -16.44
CA PHE A 19 7.79 -6.44 -15.56
C PHE A 19 8.19 -6.05 -14.13
N LYS A 20 7.30 -5.35 -13.43
CA LYS A 20 7.48 -4.87 -12.05
C LYS A 20 6.25 -5.19 -11.22
N VAL A 21 6.40 -5.13 -9.90
CA VAL A 21 5.29 -5.37 -8.96
C VAL A 21 4.53 -4.07 -8.72
N CYS A 22 3.21 -4.11 -8.76
CA CYS A 22 2.36 -3.08 -8.16
C CYS A 22 1.87 -3.63 -6.82
N LEU A 23 2.52 -3.23 -5.73
CA LEU A 23 2.24 -3.80 -4.41
C LEU A 23 1.06 -3.06 -3.77
N ASP A 24 0.07 -3.78 -3.24
CA ASP A 24 -0.93 -3.23 -2.32
C ASP A 24 -0.62 -3.73 -0.90
N VAL A 25 -0.42 -2.79 0.03
CA VAL A 25 -0.15 -3.09 1.44
C VAL A 25 -1.30 -3.80 2.15
N GLY A 26 -2.54 -3.70 1.66
CA GLY A 26 -3.67 -4.44 2.19
C GLY A 26 -3.72 -5.91 1.76
N HIS A 27 -2.94 -6.29 0.73
CA HIS A 27 -2.96 -7.64 0.17
C HIS A 27 -1.92 -8.55 0.81
N ALA A 28 -2.39 -9.45 1.67
CA ALA A 28 -1.55 -10.46 2.29
C ALA A 28 -2.33 -11.80 2.42
N PRO A 29 -2.50 -12.54 1.30
CA PRO A 29 -3.48 -13.62 1.22
C PRO A 29 -3.11 -14.85 2.05
N HIS A 30 -1.81 -15.08 2.30
CA HIS A 30 -1.35 -16.25 3.02
C HIS A 30 -1.49 -16.05 4.54
N PRO A 31 -2.14 -16.97 5.29
CA PRO A 31 -2.38 -16.79 6.73
C PRO A 31 -1.11 -16.70 7.57
N GLY A 32 -0.01 -17.30 7.10
CA GLY A 32 1.31 -17.20 7.73
C GLY A 32 2.12 -15.97 7.35
N ASP A 33 1.61 -15.09 6.48
CA ASP A 33 2.35 -13.94 5.94
C ASP A 33 1.46 -12.72 5.74
N ARG A 34 1.05 -12.12 6.86
CA ARG A 34 0.09 -11.01 6.93
C ARG A 34 0.66 -9.68 7.40
N ASP A 35 1.98 -9.59 7.56
CA ASP A 35 2.64 -8.33 7.91
C ASP A 35 2.83 -7.47 6.65
N PRO A 36 2.06 -6.39 6.45
CA PRO A 36 2.16 -5.56 5.24
C PRO A 36 3.57 -4.97 5.07
N TYR A 37 4.23 -4.63 6.18
CA TYR A 37 5.56 -4.05 6.14
C TYR A 37 6.62 -5.07 5.74
N ARG A 38 6.40 -6.37 5.95
CA ARG A 38 7.30 -7.41 5.44
C ARG A 38 7.27 -7.45 3.92
N TRP A 39 6.09 -7.38 3.32
CA TRP A 39 5.94 -7.31 1.86
C TRP A 39 6.65 -6.09 1.28
N VAL A 40 6.52 -4.93 1.92
CA VAL A 40 7.23 -3.71 1.51
C VAL A 40 8.75 -3.86 1.63
N ARG A 41 9.27 -4.41 2.75
CA ARG A 41 10.71 -4.66 2.93
C ARG A 41 11.28 -5.59 1.85
N GLU A 42 10.52 -6.60 1.44
CA GLU A 42 11.00 -7.64 0.53
C GLU A 42 10.81 -7.28 -0.96
N LEU A 43 9.76 -6.52 -1.29
CA LEU A 43 9.37 -6.25 -2.67
C LEU A 43 9.45 -4.77 -3.05
N GLY A 44 9.67 -3.85 -2.11
CA GLY A 44 9.70 -2.40 -2.37
C GLY A 44 10.64 -2.03 -3.52
N LYS A 45 11.85 -2.59 -3.57
CA LYS A 45 12.80 -2.37 -4.68
C LYS A 45 12.30 -2.84 -6.06
N ALA A 46 11.42 -3.83 -6.09
CA ALA A 46 10.81 -4.33 -7.33
C ALA A 46 9.48 -3.64 -7.65
N SER A 47 9.03 -2.71 -6.81
CA SER A 47 7.70 -2.11 -6.84
C SER A 47 7.77 -0.58 -6.98
N PRO A 48 7.84 -0.06 -8.21
CA PRO A 48 7.91 1.38 -8.44
C PRO A 48 6.60 2.10 -8.06
N ILE A 49 5.49 1.37 -7.97
CA ILE A 49 4.19 1.88 -7.53
C ILE A 49 3.71 1.02 -6.37
N ILE A 50 3.34 1.67 -5.26
CA ILE A 50 2.81 1.02 -4.07
C ILE A 50 1.45 1.64 -3.76
N HIS A 51 0.41 0.81 -3.88
CA HIS A 51 -0.92 1.12 -3.43
C HIS A 51 -0.99 1.07 -1.90
N ILE A 52 -1.61 2.10 -1.34
CA ILE A 52 -1.85 2.23 0.08
C ILE A 52 -3.33 2.45 0.37
N GLN A 53 -3.76 1.77 1.40
CA GLN A 53 -5.08 1.87 2.01
C GLN A 53 -4.90 1.74 3.52
N GLN A 54 -5.80 2.34 4.29
CA GLN A 54 -5.90 1.97 5.68
C GLN A 54 -6.67 0.65 5.82
N THR A 55 -6.23 -0.18 6.75
CA THR A 55 -6.87 -1.47 7.03
C THR A 55 -6.60 -1.87 8.47
N GLU A 56 -7.35 -2.84 8.97
CA GLU A 56 -7.06 -3.54 10.22
C GLU A 56 -6.31 -4.85 9.93
N LYS A 57 -5.74 -5.45 10.97
CA LYS A 57 -5.06 -6.75 10.84
C LYS A 57 -6.00 -7.79 10.20
N ASP A 58 -5.42 -8.63 9.34
CA ASP A 58 -6.12 -9.75 8.71
C ASP A 58 -7.19 -9.37 7.67
N HIS A 59 -7.27 -8.10 7.27
CA HIS A 59 -8.24 -7.60 6.30
C HIS A 59 -7.59 -6.73 5.22
N SER A 60 -8.30 -6.60 4.09
CA SER A 60 -8.07 -5.56 3.07
C SER A 60 -9.34 -4.70 3.03
N ARG A 61 -9.31 -3.54 3.67
CA ARG A 61 -10.51 -2.72 3.93
C ARG A 61 -10.68 -1.55 2.97
N HIS A 62 -9.61 -1.14 2.30
CA HIS A 62 -9.57 0.01 1.39
C HIS A 62 -10.07 1.30 2.06
N TRP A 63 -9.79 1.48 3.36
CA TRP A 63 -10.22 2.66 4.10
C TRP A 63 -9.36 3.89 3.78
N PRO A 64 -9.92 5.11 3.88
CA PRO A 64 -9.13 6.33 3.85
C PRO A 64 -8.27 6.49 5.10
N PHE A 65 -7.27 7.38 5.04
CA PHE A 65 -6.36 7.70 6.13
C PHE A 65 -6.89 8.87 6.98
N THR A 66 -8.13 8.77 7.45
CA THR A 66 -8.73 9.73 8.39
C THR A 66 -8.28 9.45 9.82
N GLU A 67 -8.48 10.39 10.74
CA GLU A 67 -8.19 10.21 12.17
C GLU A 67 -8.91 8.98 12.75
N GLU A 68 -10.16 8.76 12.33
CA GLU A 68 -10.97 7.61 12.73
C GLU A 68 -10.28 6.28 12.35
N TYR A 69 -9.94 6.11 11.07
CA TYR A 69 -9.35 4.86 10.59
C TYR A 69 -7.88 4.72 10.99
N ASN A 70 -7.12 5.80 11.09
CA ASN A 70 -5.74 5.76 11.58
C ASN A 70 -5.66 5.34 13.05
N ARG A 71 -6.72 5.51 13.84
CA ARG A 71 -6.75 5.06 15.24
C ARG A 71 -6.88 3.55 15.39
N ILE A 72 -7.59 2.90 14.46
CA ILE A 72 -7.89 1.46 14.51
C ILE A 72 -7.09 0.64 13.49
N GLY A 73 -6.52 1.31 12.50
CA GLY A 73 -5.80 0.69 11.41
C GLY A 73 -4.34 0.40 11.74
N ILE A 74 -3.65 -0.24 10.78
CA ILE A 74 -2.29 -0.74 10.95
C ILE A 74 -1.28 -0.15 9.96
N ILE A 75 -1.73 0.64 8.97
CA ILE A 75 -0.86 1.25 7.96
C ILE A 75 -0.54 2.70 8.35
N HIS A 76 0.74 2.98 8.59
CA HIS A 76 1.20 4.30 9.01
C HIS A 76 2.40 4.77 8.20
N GLY A 77 2.57 6.09 8.10
CA GLY A 77 3.60 6.72 7.28
C GLY A 77 5.02 6.32 7.69
N GLU A 78 5.41 6.58 8.93
CA GLU A 78 6.79 6.30 9.39
C GLU A 78 7.18 4.81 9.22
N PRO A 79 6.35 3.83 9.64
CA PRO A 79 6.70 2.42 9.45
C PRO A 79 6.75 2.00 7.98
N LEU A 80 5.91 2.60 7.12
CA LEU A 80 5.92 2.30 5.67
C LEU A 80 7.21 2.81 5.03
N LEU A 81 7.59 4.06 5.30
CA LEU A 81 8.82 4.65 4.77
C LEU A 81 10.05 3.89 5.29
N ALA A 82 10.09 3.54 6.57
CA ALA A 82 11.17 2.71 7.12
C ALA A 82 11.25 1.31 6.48
N ALA A 83 10.11 0.73 6.09
CA ALA A 83 10.08 -0.53 5.36
C ALA A 83 10.61 -0.36 3.92
N LEU A 84 10.27 0.74 3.26
CA LEU A 84 10.77 1.08 1.91
C LEU A 84 12.28 1.29 1.89
N GLU A 85 12.81 2.07 2.84
CA GLU A 85 14.26 2.29 2.99
C GLU A 85 14.99 0.96 3.15
N LYS A 86 14.46 0.06 4.00
CA LYS A 86 15.04 -1.28 4.20
C LYS A 86 14.98 -2.17 2.96
N SER A 87 14.03 -1.94 2.06
CA SER A 87 13.94 -2.69 0.79
C SER A 87 15.05 -2.30 -0.18
N GLY A 88 15.68 -1.14 0.00
CA GLY A 88 16.64 -0.58 -0.95
C GLY A 88 15.98 -0.03 -2.21
N ALA A 89 14.71 0.38 -2.13
CA ALA A 89 14.06 1.17 -3.16
C ALA A 89 14.67 2.59 -3.19
N GLU A 90 15.03 3.07 -4.37
CA GLU A 90 15.53 4.43 -4.58
C GLU A 90 14.38 5.42 -4.82
N GLU A 91 13.33 4.94 -5.50
CA GLU A 91 12.10 5.67 -5.78
C GLU A 91 10.91 4.71 -5.68
N ALA A 92 9.78 5.23 -5.19
CA ALA A 92 8.49 4.56 -5.24
C ALA A 92 7.37 5.61 -5.22
N GLU A 93 6.40 5.48 -6.12
CA GLU A 93 5.20 6.28 -6.12
C GLU A 93 4.16 5.66 -5.18
N ILE A 94 3.73 6.43 -4.19
CA ILE A 94 2.72 6.01 -3.23
C ILE A 94 1.36 6.48 -3.73
N VAL A 95 0.46 5.54 -4.01
CA VAL A 95 -0.85 5.79 -4.63
C VAL A 95 -1.98 5.34 -3.71
N PHE A 96 -3.01 6.16 -3.54
CA PHE A 96 -4.19 5.77 -2.76
C PHE A 96 -5.06 4.76 -3.51
N GLU A 97 -5.33 3.62 -2.87
CA GLU A 97 -6.35 2.65 -3.28
C GLU A 97 -7.50 2.63 -2.25
N ILE A 98 -8.24 3.74 -2.18
CA ILE A 98 -9.30 3.98 -1.22
C ILE A 98 -10.66 3.71 -1.87
N SER A 99 -11.58 3.09 -1.13
CA SER A 99 -12.95 2.85 -1.59
C SER A 99 -13.98 3.40 -0.60
N HIS A 100 -15.13 3.80 -1.15
CA HIS A 100 -16.28 4.22 -0.39
C HIS A 100 -17.48 3.41 -0.84
N ARG A 101 -18.26 2.88 0.11
CA ARG A 101 -19.51 2.21 -0.22
C ARG A 101 -20.49 3.23 -0.80
N GLU A 102 -21.17 2.87 -1.89
CA GLU A 102 -22.25 3.64 -2.49
C GLU A 102 -23.49 3.57 -1.60
N ALA A 103 -23.47 4.40 -0.56
CA ALA A 103 -24.54 4.50 0.42
C ALA A 103 -24.69 5.94 0.86
N TRP A 104 -25.94 6.36 1.07
CA TRP A 104 -26.28 7.73 1.44
C TRP A 104 -25.51 8.26 2.66
N GLY A 105 -25.20 7.40 3.62
CA GLY A 105 -24.44 7.78 4.82
C GLY A 105 -22.95 8.06 4.58
N THR A 106 -22.38 7.58 3.48
CA THR A 106 -20.94 7.64 3.18
C THR A 106 -20.61 8.44 1.92
N GLU A 107 -21.54 8.58 0.99
CA GLU A 107 -21.29 9.17 -0.34
C GLU A 107 -20.84 10.64 -0.27
N PHE A 108 -21.32 11.41 0.72
CA PHE A 108 -20.93 12.82 0.89
C PHE A 108 -19.54 13.01 1.53
N ARG A 109 -18.89 11.92 1.96
CA ARG A 109 -17.60 11.97 2.65
C ARG A 109 -16.41 11.86 1.72
N ILE A 110 -16.60 11.37 0.49
CA ILE A 110 -15.53 10.99 -0.45
C ILE A 110 -14.45 12.07 -0.56
N VAL A 111 -14.85 13.31 -0.87
CA VAL A 111 -13.90 14.42 -1.06
C VAL A 111 -13.18 14.76 0.25
N GLN A 112 -13.92 14.82 1.36
CA GLN A 112 -13.35 15.18 2.66
C GLN A 112 -12.35 14.13 3.16
N ASP A 113 -12.68 12.84 3.01
CA ASP A 113 -11.82 11.72 3.40
C ASP A 113 -10.52 11.70 2.57
N HIS A 114 -10.59 12.05 1.27
CA HIS A 114 -9.39 12.18 0.43
C HIS A 114 -8.52 13.37 0.84
N ILE A 115 -9.12 14.55 1.11
CA ILE A 115 -8.38 15.72 1.61
C ILE A 115 -7.63 15.38 2.90
N GLU A 116 -8.32 14.72 3.83
CA GLU A 116 -7.72 14.31 5.11
C GLU A 116 -6.60 13.28 4.90
N SER A 117 -6.81 12.30 4.02
CA SER A 117 -5.80 11.30 3.68
C SER A 117 -4.54 11.94 3.10
N VAL A 118 -4.69 12.89 2.16
CA VAL A 118 -3.57 13.66 1.61
C VAL A 118 -2.86 14.44 2.72
N ASN A 119 -3.60 15.12 3.59
CA ASN A 119 -3.02 15.91 4.68
C ASN A 119 -2.26 15.05 5.70
N TYR A 120 -2.73 13.83 5.96
CA TYR A 120 -1.99 12.86 6.76
C TYR A 120 -0.67 12.48 6.08
N TRP A 121 -0.70 12.06 4.81
CA TRP A 121 0.49 11.58 4.11
C TRP A 121 1.53 12.66 3.79
N ARG A 122 1.11 13.92 3.60
CA ARG A 122 2.01 15.07 3.44
C ARG A 122 2.94 15.33 4.62
N GLN A 123 2.66 14.75 5.78
CA GLN A 123 3.55 14.83 6.94
C GLN A 123 4.80 13.96 6.76
N PHE A 124 4.73 12.95 5.88
CA PHE A 124 5.78 11.96 5.67
C PHE A 124 6.43 12.06 4.29
N ILE A 125 5.65 12.43 3.27
CA ILE A 125 6.09 12.49 1.87
C ILE A 125 6.07 13.94 1.41
N GLN A 126 7.21 14.42 0.89
CA GLN A 126 7.31 15.73 0.25
C GLN A 126 7.17 15.57 -1.26
N ALA A 127 6.38 16.45 -1.87
CA ALA A 127 6.15 16.51 -3.32
C ALA A 127 7.22 17.37 -4.02
#